data_AF-A0AB35C8L2-F1
#
_entry.id   AF-A0AB35C8L2-F1
#
_cell.length_a   1.000
_cell.length_b   1.000
_cell.length_c   1.000
_cell.angle_alpha   90.00
_cell.angle_beta   90.00
_cell.angle_gamma   90.00
#
_symmetry.space_group_name_H-M   'P 1'
#
loop_
_entity.id
_entity.type
_entity.pdbx_description
1 polymer ?
#
loop_
_entity_poly.entity_id
_entity_poly.type
_entity_poly.pdbx_seq_one_letter_code
_entity_poly.pdbx_strand_id
1 'polypeptide(L)'
;MRNWLFIWLISVSANRIIAFYYAIFHSDYIDLNRIMYGLSKKKMPYLYPIDEAIGLLNNEIRLVEWRIKYPEQFKSHFNKQPFSPLYLADKTNLIDIMEIISGLFLSKHIVYKNDKPTFLSDLSKVTGA
;
A
#
# COMPACT_ATOMS: atom_id res chain seq x y z
N MET A 1 78.60 23.08 29.10
CA MET A 1 78.18 22.33 27.88
C MET A 1 77.25 21.15 28.17
N ARG A 2 77.47 20.34 29.23
CA ARG A 2 76.65 19.15 29.52
C ARG A 2 75.13 19.42 29.72
N ASN A 3 74.76 20.51 30.37
CA ASN A 3 73.35 20.83 30.66
C ASN A 3 72.50 21.10 29.40
N TRP A 4 73.11 21.65 28.35
CA TRP A 4 72.42 21.97 27.10
C TRP A 4 72.09 20.73 26.26
N LEU A 5 72.97 19.72 26.29
CA LEU A 5 72.72 18.42 25.63
C LEU A 5 71.56 17.66 26.29
N PHE A 6 71.43 17.73 27.63
CA PHE A 6 70.32 17.13 28.36
C PHE A 6 68.98 17.81 28.04
N ILE A 7 68.93 19.14 27.99
CA ILE A 7 67.72 19.89 27.61
C ILE A 7 67.31 19.57 26.17
N TRP A 8 68.28 19.47 25.24
CA TRP A 8 68.01 19.10 23.85
C TRP A 8 67.45 17.68 23.72
N LEU A 9 68.03 16.71 24.45
CA LEU A 9 67.52 15.32 24.48
C LEU A 9 66.09 15.24 25.04
N ILE A 10 65.78 16.00 26.10
CA ILE A 10 64.42 16.06 26.68
C ILE A 10 63.44 16.69 25.67
N SER A 11 63.84 17.76 25.00
CA SER A 11 63.00 18.42 23.98
C SER A 11 62.72 17.52 22.77
N VAL A 12 63.73 16.81 22.26
CA VAL A 12 63.57 15.83 21.18
C VAL A 12 62.66 14.67 21.61
N SER A 13 62.83 14.17 22.84
CA SER A 13 61.98 13.11 23.38
C SER A 13 60.52 13.57 23.54
N ALA A 14 60.29 14.78 24.04
CA ALA A 14 58.96 15.35 24.19
C ALA A 14 58.26 15.53 22.83
N ASN A 15 58.97 16.04 21.82
CA ASN A 15 58.44 16.18 20.46
C ASN A 15 58.04 14.83 19.83
N ARG A 16 58.80 13.77 20.10
CA ARG A 16 58.45 12.42 19.64
C ARG A 16 57.17 11.90 20.31
N ILE A 17 57.03 12.10 21.62
CA ILE A 17 55.83 11.68 22.37
C ILE A 17 54.59 12.43 21.86
N ILE A 18 54.70 13.73 21.61
CA ILE A 18 53.62 14.56 21.06
C ILE A 18 53.22 14.06 19.67
N ALA A 19 54.18 13.75 18.80
CA ALA A 19 53.90 13.20 17.47
C ALA A 19 53.18 11.84 17.52
N PHE A 20 53.58 10.96 18.43
CA PHE A 20 52.86 9.69 18.65
C PHE A 20 51.42 9.91 19.13
N TYR A 21 51.20 10.88 20.02
CA TYR A 21 49.87 11.19 20.52
C TYR A 21 48.95 11.71 19.40
N TYR A 22 49.46 12.59 18.54
CA TYR A 22 48.72 13.08 17.37
C TYR A 22 48.43 11.98 16.36
N ALA A 23 49.35 11.04 16.14
CA ALA A 23 49.15 9.93 15.21
C ALA A 23 48.04 8.98 15.66
N ILE A 24 48.00 8.64 16.97
CA ILE A 24 46.94 7.81 17.56
C ILE A 24 45.60 8.51 17.43
N PHE A 25 45.53 9.79 17.85
CA PHE A 25 44.30 10.58 17.78
C PHE A 25 43.78 10.71 16.34
N HIS A 26 44.68 10.88 15.37
CA HIS A 26 44.32 10.96 13.96
C HIS A 26 43.79 9.63 13.41
N SER A 27 44.40 8.51 13.81
CA SER A 27 43.93 7.17 13.44
C SER A 27 42.53 6.90 13.99
N ASP A 28 42.32 7.17 15.28
CA ASP A 28 41.04 6.96 15.95
C ASP A 28 39.94 7.84 15.34
N TYR A 29 40.28 9.08 14.96
CA TYR A 29 39.36 10.01 14.30
C TYR A 29 38.94 9.51 12.91
N ILE A 30 39.86 8.92 12.14
CA ILE A 30 39.56 8.33 10.82
C ILE A 30 38.64 7.12 10.98
N ASP A 31 38.91 6.24 11.93
CA ASP A 31 38.10 5.04 12.16
C ASP A 31 36.69 5.41 12.62
N LEU A 32 36.56 6.40 13.51
CA LEU A 32 35.27 6.90 13.99
C LEU A 32 34.47 7.58 12.86
N ASN A 33 35.13 8.34 12.00
CA ASN A 33 34.50 8.92 10.80
C ASN A 33 34.07 7.85 9.80
N ARG A 34 34.86 6.78 9.62
CA ARG A 34 34.51 5.67 8.73
C ARG A 34 33.27 4.92 9.21
N ILE A 35 33.16 4.69 10.52
CA ILE A 35 31.99 4.07 11.16
C ILE A 35 30.77 4.99 11.03
N MET A 36 30.91 6.27 11.34
CA MET A 36 29.84 7.26 11.22
C MET A 36 29.32 7.38 9.77
N TYR A 37 30.22 7.43 8.79
CA TYR A 37 29.85 7.48 7.38
C TYR A 37 29.14 6.20 6.92
N GLY A 38 29.58 5.02 7.41
CA GLY A 38 28.91 3.75 7.16
C GLY A 38 27.50 3.66 7.76
N LEU A 39 27.31 4.16 8.99
CA LEU A 39 26.02 4.25 9.66
C LEU A 39 25.07 5.23 8.96
N SER A 40 25.58 6.39 8.55
CA SER A 40 24.80 7.41 7.84
C SER A 40 24.33 6.94 6.46
N LYS A 41 25.16 6.17 5.75
CA LYS A 41 24.83 5.64 4.41
C LYS A 41 23.85 4.46 4.46
N LYS A 42 23.75 3.78 5.59
CA LYS A 42 22.75 2.74 5.85
C LYS A 42 21.41 3.44 6.18
N LYS A 43 20.76 4.01 5.16
CA LYS A 43 19.35 4.43 5.24
C LYS A 43 18.57 3.32 5.96
N MET A 44 17.91 3.66 7.06
CA MET A 44 17.16 2.71 7.87
C MET A 44 16.17 1.96 6.96
N PRO A 45 16.23 0.61 6.87
CA PRO A 45 15.40 -0.16 5.95
C PRO A 45 13.90 -0.03 6.22
N TYR A 46 13.52 0.51 7.38
CA TYR A 46 12.15 0.78 7.81
C TYR A 46 11.57 2.08 7.23
N LEU A 47 12.41 2.96 6.66
CA LEU A 47 11.95 4.24 6.10
C LEU A 47 11.26 4.03 4.74
N TYR A 48 11.73 3.06 3.95
CA TYR A 48 11.22 2.79 2.61
C TYR A 48 9.72 2.39 2.60
N PRO A 49 9.26 1.43 3.44
CA PRO A 49 7.83 1.11 3.52
C PRO A 49 6.97 2.27 4.02
N ILE A 50 7.52 3.15 4.86
CA ILE A 50 6.81 4.33 5.38
C ILE A 50 6.62 5.36 4.26
N ASP A 51 7.69 5.66 3.50
CA ASP A 51 7.63 6.56 2.35
C ASP A 51 6.67 6.03 1.27
N GLU A 52 6.65 4.72 1.06
CA GLU A 52 5.73 4.05 0.13
C GLU A 52 4.27 4.15 0.59
N ALA A 53 3.99 3.90 1.88
CA ALA A 53 2.66 4.05 2.46
C ALA A 53 2.16 5.51 2.39
N ILE A 54 3.04 6.49 2.63
CA ILE A 54 2.72 7.91 2.46
C ILE A 54 2.41 8.23 0.99
N GLY A 55 3.19 7.70 0.06
CA GLY A 55 2.95 7.87 -1.38
C GLY A 55 1.59 7.30 -1.82
N LEU A 56 1.21 6.13 -1.31
CA LEU A 56 -0.10 5.52 -1.55
C LEU A 56 -1.24 6.39 -1.00
N LEU A 57 -1.11 6.85 0.25
CA LEU A 57 -2.14 7.66 0.90
C LEU A 57 -2.36 9.00 0.17
N ASN A 58 -1.28 9.62 -0.31
CA ASN A 58 -1.36 10.84 -1.13
C ASN A 58 -2.10 10.61 -2.46
N ASN A 59 -1.91 9.44 -3.09
CA ASN A 59 -2.64 9.09 -4.31
C ASN A 59 -4.13 8.87 -4.05
N GLU A 60 -4.49 8.21 -2.94
CA GLU A 60 -5.90 8.04 -2.55
C GLU A 60 -6.58 9.38 -2.25
N ILE A 61 -5.92 10.27 -1.51
CA ILE A 61 -6.41 11.64 -1.27
C ILE A 61 -6.66 12.35 -2.61
N ARG A 62 -5.72 12.29 -3.54
CA ARG A 62 -5.86 12.91 -4.86
C ARG A 62 -7.03 12.34 -5.66
N LEU A 63 -7.27 11.03 -5.59
CA LEU A 63 -8.44 10.39 -6.22
C LEU A 63 -9.75 10.86 -5.60
N VAL A 64 -9.80 11.05 -4.27
CA VAL A 64 -10.98 11.60 -3.58
C VAL A 64 -11.22 13.05 -3.99
N GLU A 65 -10.18 13.87 -4.04
CA GLU A 65 -10.26 15.26 -4.53
C GLU A 65 -10.81 15.32 -5.96
N TRP A 66 -10.36 14.42 -6.83
CA TRP A 66 -10.88 14.34 -8.20
C TRP A 66 -12.34 13.90 -8.25
N ARG A 67 -12.78 12.98 -7.39
CA ARG A 67 -14.21 12.61 -7.29
C ARG A 67 -15.08 13.77 -6.83
N ILE A 68 -14.59 14.60 -5.91
CA ILE A 68 -15.32 15.79 -5.44
C ILE A 68 -15.35 16.86 -6.52
N LYS A 69 -14.24 17.07 -7.23
CA LYS A 69 -14.10 18.11 -8.26
C LYS A 69 -14.86 17.77 -9.54
N TYR A 70 -14.90 16.49 -9.92
CA TYR A 70 -15.51 16.02 -11.17
C TYR A 70 -16.39 14.78 -10.94
N PRO A 71 -17.48 14.88 -10.17
CA PRO A 71 -18.30 13.72 -9.80
C PRO A 71 -18.91 13.02 -11.02
N GLU A 72 -19.18 13.77 -12.09
CA GLU A 72 -19.73 13.24 -13.35
C GLU A 72 -18.83 12.19 -14.03
N GLN A 73 -17.50 12.30 -13.87
CA GLN A 73 -16.54 11.33 -14.45
C GLN A 73 -16.53 10.00 -13.70
N PHE A 74 -16.98 10.00 -12.45
CA PHE A 74 -17.03 8.81 -11.58
C PHE A 74 -18.44 8.27 -11.41
N LYS A 75 -19.45 8.87 -12.06
CA LYS A 75 -20.77 8.24 -12.19
C LYS A 75 -20.59 6.97 -13.00
N SER A 76 -20.79 5.82 -12.36
CA SER A 76 -20.81 4.54 -13.06
C SER A 76 -21.74 4.66 -14.26
N HIS A 77 -21.20 4.47 -15.45
CA HIS A 77 -22.00 4.38 -16.67
C HIS A 77 -22.74 3.04 -16.66
N PHE A 78 -23.60 2.78 -15.67
CA PHE A 78 -24.72 1.88 -15.89
C PHE A 78 -25.56 2.61 -16.92
N ASN A 79 -25.30 2.29 -18.19
CA ASN A 79 -26.01 2.82 -19.33
C ASN A 79 -27.50 2.81 -18.97
N LYS A 80 -28.15 3.96 -19.13
CA LYS A 80 -29.58 4.22 -18.83
C LYS A 80 -30.55 3.30 -19.59
N GLN A 81 -30.02 2.31 -20.32
CA GLN A 81 -30.77 1.36 -21.09
C GLN A 81 -30.66 -0.01 -20.41
N PRO A 82 -31.79 -0.55 -19.92
CA PRO A 82 -31.80 -1.91 -19.43
C PRO A 82 -31.43 -2.86 -20.57
N PHE A 83 -30.48 -3.75 -20.34
CA PHE A 83 -30.04 -4.77 -21.30
C PHE A 83 -31.14 -5.79 -21.65
N SER A 84 -32.23 -5.81 -20.88
CA SER A 84 -33.35 -6.74 -21.02
C SER A 84 -34.68 -5.98 -21.11
N PRO A 85 -35.66 -6.47 -21.91
CA PRO A 85 -37.02 -5.93 -21.94
C PRO A 85 -37.74 -6.01 -20.59
N LEU A 86 -37.35 -6.98 -19.76
CA LEU A 86 -37.78 -7.12 -18.38
C LEU A 86 -36.70 -6.51 -17.48
N TYR A 87 -36.94 -5.31 -16.97
CA TYR A 87 -36.04 -4.63 -16.05
C TYR A 87 -36.81 -4.12 -14.83
N LEU A 88 -36.13 -4.11 -13.70
CA LEU A 88 -36.66 -3.55 -12.47
C LEU A 88 -36.41 -2.03 -12.49
N ALA A 89 -37.45 -1.26 -12.20
CA ALA A 89 -37.32 0.18 -12.02
C ALA A 89 -36.64 0.50 -10.68
N ASP A 90 -36.03 1.68 -10.55
CA ASP A 90 -35.30 2.11 -9.34
C ASP A 90 -36.11 2.07 -8.03
N LYS A 91 -37.44 1.89 -8.10
CA LYS A 91 -38.38 1.88 -6.98
C LYS A 91 -39.08 0.54 -6.73
N THR A 92 -38.56 -0.58 -7.24
CA THR A 92 -39.16 -1.90 -6.98
C THR A 92 -38.75 -2.42 -5.60
N ASN A 93 -39.72 -2.81 -4.78
CA ASN A 93 -39.49 -3.46 -3.49
C ASN A 93 -39.29 -4.96 -3.65
N LEU A 94 -38.75 -5.60 -2.62
CA LEU A 94 -38.60 -7.07 -2.58
C LEU A 94 -39.94 -7.79 -2.77
N ILE A 95 -41.03 -7.22 -2.25
CA ILE A 95 -42.39 -7.76 -2.39
C ILE A 95 -42.81 -7.79 -3.85
N ASP A 96 -42.59 -6.71 -4.60
CA ASP A 96 -42.93 -6.61 -6.02
C ASP A 96 -42.17 -7.67 -6.84
N ILE A 97 -40.91 -7.93 -6.48
CA ILE A 97 -40.09 -8.98 -7.09
C ILE A 97 -40.64 -10.38 -6.75
N MET A 98 -40.98 -10.62 -5.48
CA MET A 98 -41.55 -11.91 -5.04
C MET A 98 -42.91 -12.17 -5.67
N GLU A 99 -43.72 -11.15 -5.91
CA GLU A 99 -45.02 -11.24 -6.58
C GLU A 99 -44.85 -11.61 -8.05
N ILE A 100 -43.93 -10.96 -8.79
CA ILE A 100 -43.62 -11.30 -10.18
C ILE A 100 -43.13 -12.75 -10.29
N ILE A 101 -42.22 -13.18 -9.40
CA ILE A 101 -41.72 -14.56 -9.38
C ILE A 101 -42.89 -15.53 -9.12
N SER A 102 -43.73 -15.23 -8.12
CA SER A 102 -44.86 -16.08 -7.77
C SER A 102 -45.88 -16.20 -8.92
N GLY A 103 -46.22 -15.08 -9.56
CA GLY A 103 -47.11 -15.06 -10.73
C GLY A 103 -46.55 -15.85 -11.91
N LEU A 104 -45.24 -15.77 -12.16
CA LEU A 104 -44.59 -16.52 -13.21
C LEU A 104 -44.65 -18.04 -12.96
N PHE A 105 -44.47 -18.49 -11.72
CA PHE A 105 -44.60 -19.91 -11.36
C PHE A 105 -46.06 -20.39 -11.36
N LEU A 106 -47.00 -19.56 -10.92
CA LEU A 106 -48.44 -19.89 -10.95
C LEU A 106 -48.97 -20.02 -12.38
N SER A 107 -48.36 -19.32 -13.34
CA SER A 107 -48.73 -19.39 -14.76
C SER A 107 -48.50 -20.78 -15.38
N LYS A 108 -47.74 -21.67 -14.73
CA LYS A 108 -47.35 -23.02 -15.22
C LYS A 108 -46.64 -23.02 -16.57
N HIS A 109 -46.20 -21.86 -17.07
CA HIS A 109 -45.46 -21.73 -18.32
C HIS A 109 -43.94 -21.91 -18.16
N ILE A 110 -43.43 -22.03 -16.93
CA ILE A 110 -42.04 -22.42 -16.66
C ILE A 110 -41.97 -23.94 -16.56
N VAL A 111 -41.36 -24.57 -17.56
CA VAL A 111 -41.07 -26.01 -17.58
C VAL A 111 -39.57 -26.22 -17.74
N TYR A 112 -39.04 -27.28 -17.15
CA TYR A 112 -37.67 -27.72 -17.44
C TYR A 112 -37.54 -28.11 -18.92
N LYS A 113 -36.31 -28.16 -19.44
CA LYS A 113 -36.00 -28.76 -20.75
C LYS A 113 -36.52 -30.20 -20.93
N ASN A 114 -36.91 -30.85 -19.83
CA ASN A 114 -37.42 -32.22 -19.77
C ASN A 114 -38.96 -32.27 -19.68
N ASP A 115 -39.66 -31.17 -19.98
CA ASP A 115 -41.13 -31.00 -19.96
C ASP A 115 -41.82 -31.29 -18.61
N LYS A 116 -41.06 -31.31 -17.52
CA LYS A 116 -41.59 -31.48 -16.17
C LYS A 116 -41.86 -30.11 -15.52
N PRO A 117 -42.96 -29.98 -14.74
CA PRO A 117 -43.27 -28.75 -14.04
C PRO A 117 -42.18 -28.44 -13.00
N THR A 118 -41.74 -27.19 -12.96
CA THR A 118 -40.63 -26.74 -12.09
C THR A 118 -41.18 -26.10 -10.82
N PHE A 119 -40.70 -26.54 -9.66
CA PHE A 119 -40.97 -25.89 -8.38
C PHE A 119 -39.86 -24.89 -8.04
N LEU A 120 -40.22 -23.81 -7.32
CA LEU A 120 -39.27 -22.79 -6.89
C LEU A 120 -38.11 -23.38 -6.05
N SER A 121 -38.40 -24.44 -5.28
CA SER A 121 -37.42 -25.17 -4.46
C SER A 121 -36.34 -25.88 -5.28
N ASP A 122 -36.61 -26.18 -6.55
CA ASP A 122 -35.67 -26.89 -7.41
C ASP A 122 -34.71 -25.95 -8.15
N LEU A 123 -34.96 -24.63 -8.12
CA LEU A 123 -34.08 -23.65 -8.78
C LEU A 123 -32.67 -23.63 -8.18
N SER A 124 -32.55 -23.82 -6.86
CA SER A 124 -31.26 -23.86 -6.15
C SER A 124 -30.40 -25.07 -6.55
N LYS A 125 -31.02 -26.15 -7.02
CA LYS A 125 -30.35 -27.38 -7.44
C LYS A 125 -29.67 -27.26 -8.81
N VAL A 126 -30.12 -26.33 -9.65
CA VAL A 126 -29.62 -26.13 -11.02
C VAL A 126 -28.34 -25.30 -11.05
N THR A 127 -28.16 -24.39 -10.10
CA THR A 127 -26.99 -23.51 -10.00
C THR A 127 -25.74 -24.16 -9.37
N GLY A 128 -25.80 -25.46 -9.06
CA GLY A 128 -24.69 -26.22 -8.46
C GLY A 128 -23.84 -27.03 -9.44
N ALA A 129 -23.92 -26.74 -10.74
CA ALA A 129 -23.16 -27.42 -11.80
C ALA A 129 -22.20 -26.46 -12.50
#